data_AF-A0A914WE85-F1
#
_entry.id   AF-A0A914WE85-F1
#
_cell.length_a   1.000
_cell.length_b   1.000
_cell.length_c   1.000
_cell.angle_alpha   90.00
_cell.angle_beta   90.00
_cell.angle_gamma   90.00
#
_symmetry.space_group_name_H-M   'P 1'
#
loop_
_entity.id
_entity.type
_entity.pdbx_description
1 polymer ?
#
loop_
_entity_poly.entity_id
_entity_poly.type
_entity_poly.pdbx_seq_one_letter_code
_entity_poly.pdbx_strand_id
1 'polypeptide(L)'
;MMKILLLVVALLQLCAAYKILVYSPGLSNSHLMFNGRIADLLISAGHDVLIYKPELMAAATTNGSDIARMLVVDIGVKEKWAKSFEKHDDMMFKGSSMSVLDFLDFQKMTVEACDAQLKRKDIMDILRAEKFDLAISETMEFCSYGLFHHLNIPSNIVLSPGPLMDYMADAFGFPAAASHVP
;
A
#
# COMPACT_ATOMS: atom_id res chain seq x y z
N MET A 1 -44.85 0.56 12.87
CA MET A 1 -43.59 0.20 13.56
C MET A 1 -42.52 -0.35 12.62
N MET A 2 -42.78 -1.37 11.78
CA MET A 2 -41.78 -1.95 10.86
C MET A 2 -41.07 -0.93 9.94
N LYS A 3 -41.81 0.03 9.35
CA LYS A 3 -41.24 1.06 8.45
C LYS A 3 -40.27 2.02 9.17
N ILE A 4 -40.53 2.33 10.43
CA ILE A 4 -39.68 3.20 11.25
C ILE A 4 -38.39 2.46 11.62
N LEU A 5 -38.49 1.19 11.99
CA LEU A 5 -37.33 0.34 12.26
C LEU A 5 -36.41 0.22 11.03
N LEU A 6 -36.99 -0.01 9.84
CA LEU A 6 -36.24 -0.05 8.59
C LEU A 6 -35.57 1.28 8.26
N LEU A 7 -36.25 2.41 8.51
CA LEU A 7 -35.67 3.74 8.31
C LEU A 7 -34.49 4.00 9.26
N VAL A 8 -34.61 3.61 10.54
CA VAL A 8 -33.54 3.75 11.53
C VAL A 8 -32.33 2.88 11.15
N VAL A 9 -32.54 1.64 10.74
CA VAL A 9 -31.45 0.76 10.27
C VAL A 9 -30.76 1.33 9.04
N ALA A 10 -31.53 1.87 8.07
CA ALA A 10 -30.97 2.51 6.89
C ALA A 10 -30.14 3.75 7.23
N LEU A 11 -30.60 4.57 8.18
CA LEU A 11 -29.85 5.73 8.67
C LEU A 11 -28.58 5.35 9.43
N LEU A 12 -28.61 4.25 10.20
CA LEU A 12 -27.42 3.75 10.91
C LEU A 12 -26.33 3.25 9.94
N GLN A 13 -26.70 2.64 8.81
CA GLN A 13 -25.72 2.23 7.79
C GLN A 13 -25.07 3.42 7.08
N LEU A 14 -25.78 4.54 6.94
CA LEU A 14 -25.21 5.78 6.41
C LEU A 14 -24.19 6.43 7.36
N CYS A 15 -24.17 6.04 8.62
CA CYS A 15 -23.22 6.51 9.63
C CYS A 15 -22.12 5.48 9.97
N ALA A 16 -22.02 4.38 9.22
CA ALA A 16 -21.02 3.36 9.48
C ALA A 16 -19.62 3.87 9.07
N ALA A 17 -18.80 4.19 10.06
CA ALA A 17 -17.39 4.47 9.87
C ALA A 17 -16.62 3.15 9.74
N TYR A 18 -16.11 2.86 8.55
CA TYR A 18 -15.16 1.76 8.37
C TYR A 18 -13.84 2.07 9.04
N LYS A 19 -13.18 1.02 9.53
CA LYS A 19 -11.80 1.06 9.98
C LYS A 19 -10.88 0.56 8.88
N ILE A 20 -10.04 1.46 8.37
CA ILE A 20 -9.30 1.26 7.13
C ILE A 20 -7.79 1.26 7.41
N LEU A 21 -7.11 0.24 6.92
CA LEU A 21 -5.65 0.19 6.86
C LEU A 21 -5.19 0.70 5.50
N VAL A 22 -4.34 1.73 5.47
CA VAL A 22 -3.64 2.14 4.24
C VAL A 22 -2.18 1.71 4.37
N TYR A 23 -1.76 0.77 3.54
CA TYR A 23 -0.38 0.31 3.48
C TYR A 23 0.40 1.18 2.49
N SER A 24 1.41 1.89 3.01
CA SER A 24 2.14 2.93 2.28
C SER A 24 3.65 2.80 2.56
N PRO A 25 4.33 1.83 1.92
CA PRO A 25 5.76 1.62 2.11
C PRO A 25 6.56 2.84 1.64
N GLY A 26 7.59 3.21 2.39
CA GLY A 26 8.41 4.41 2.14
C GLY A 26 9.36 4.29 0.95
N LEU A 27 8.83 4.10 -0.27
CA LEU A 27 9.61 4.04 -1.51
C LEU A 27 10.02 5.43 -2.00
N SER A 28 9.05 6.34 -2.17
CA SER A 28 9.31 7.69 -2.65
C SER A 28 8.26 8.69 -2.15
N ASN A 29 8.55 9.98 -2.26
CA ASN A 29 7.61 11.02 -1.86
C ASN A 29 6.31 10.98 -2.68
N SER A 30 6.34 10.66 -3.97
CA SER A 30 5.12 10.62 -4.79
C SER A 30 4.15 9.52 -4.34
N HIS A 31 4.66 8.34 -4.01
CA HIS A 31 3.88 7.21 -3.50
C HIS A 31 3.29 7.51 -2.12
N LEU A 32 4.09 8.10 -1.23
CA LEU A 32 3.61 8.51 0.08
C LEU A 32 2.50 9.56 -0.01
N MET A 33 2.67 10.59 -0.86
CA MET A 33 1.64 11.61 -1.09
C MET A 33 0.37 11.05 -1.71
N PHE A 34 0.49 10.09 -2.64
CA PHE A 34 -0.67 9.44 -3.27
C PHE A 34 -1.52 8.73 -2.21
N ASN A 35 -0.92 7.81 -1.45
CA ASN A 35 -1.62 7.05 -0.40
C ASN A 35 -2.09 7.95 0.75
N GLY A 36 -1.31 8.96 1.13
CA GLY A 36 -1.69 9.89 2.20
C GLY A 36 -2.88 10.76 1.84
N ARG A 37 -2.99 11.25 0.61
CA ARG A 37 -4.18 11.99 0.15
C ARG A 37 -5.44 11.12 0.14
N ILE A 38 -5.30 9.84 -0.22
CA ILE A 38 -6.42 8.89 -0.16
C ILE A 38 -6.86 8.71 1.30
N ALA A 39 -5.91 8.56 2.24
CA ALA A 39 -6.22 8.47 3.66
C ALA A 39 -6.93 9.73 4.18
N ASP A 40 -6.45 10.92 3.84
CA ASP A 40 -7.04 12.19 4.29
C ASP A 40 -8.48 12.37 3.78
N LEU A 41 -8.75 11.96 2.53
CA LEU A 41 -10.11 11.95 1.97
C LEU A 41 -11.04 11.00 2.73
N LEU A 42 -10.56 9.79 3.06
CA LEU A 42 -11.35 8.79 3.79
C LEU A 42 -11.63 9.24 5.23
N ILE A 43 -10.66 9.87 5.89
CA ILE A 43 -10.84 10.48 7.23
C ILE A 43 -11.87 11.60 7.15
N SER A 44 -11.77 12.48 6.13
CA SER A 44 -12.71 13.58 5.93
C SER A 44 -14.14 13.09 5.66
N ALA A 45 -14.29 11.89 5.10
CA ALA A 45 -15.56 11.21 4.90
C ALA A 45 -16.09 10.51 6.19
N GLY A 46 -15.34 10.54 7.30
CA GLY A 46 -15.75 10.00 8.59
C GLY A 46 -15.24 8.59 8.91
N HIS A 47 -14.27 8.06 8.16
CA HIS A 47 -13.66 6.75 8.45
C HIS A 47 -12.50 6.83 9.45
N ASP A 48 -12.26 5.76 10.20
CA ASP A 48 -11.06 5.60 11.04
C ASP A 48 -9.94 5.02 10.18
N VAL A 49 -8.89 5.79 9.92
CA VAL A 49 -7.82 5.40 8.99
C VAL A 49 -6.48 5.37 9.72
N LEU A 50 -5.78 4.24 9.60
CA LEU A 50 -4.37 4.08 9.98
C LEU A 50 -3.53 3.90 8.72
N ILE A 51 -2.49 4.72 8.57
CA ILE A 51 -1.45 4.45 7.58
C ILE A 51 -0.34 3.62 8.23
N TYR A 52 -0.09 2.42 7.72
CA TYR A 52 1.10 1.65 8.04
C TYR A 52 2.21 1.94 7.03
N LYS A 53 3.30 2.52 7.51
CA LYS A 53 4.47 2.94 6.71
C LYS A 53 5.71 2.16 7.18
N PRO A 54 6.04 1.01 6.57
CA PRO A 54 7.36 0.43 6.72
C PRO A 54 8.38 1.32 6.00
N GLU A 55 9.48 1.65 6.68
CA GLU A 55 10.49 2.52 6.12
C GLU A 55 11.47 1.75 5.25
N LEU A 56 11.37 1.94 3.93
CA LEU A 56 12.25 1.31 2.95
C LEU A 56 13.43 2.20 2.58
N MET A 57 13.24 3.51 2.43
CA MET A 57 14.30 4.43 1.99
C MET A 57 14.36 5.69 2.86
N ALA A 58 15.57 6.17 3.12
CA ALA A 58 15.79 7.43 3.85
C ALA A 58 15.40 8.67 3.02
N ALA A 59 15.31 8.55 1.69
CA ALA A 59 14.98 9.66 0.79
C ALA A 59 13.51 10.11 0.86
N ALA A 60 12.63 9.29 1.43
CA ALA A 60 11.21 9.62 1.58
C ALA A 60 11.01 10.50 2.83
N THR A 61 11.06 11.82 2.64
CA THR A 61 11.00 12.82 3.72
C THR A 61 9.58 13.21 4.13
N THR A 62 8.58 12.89 3.30
CA THR A 62 7.18 13.18 3.62
C THR A 62 6.50 12.02 4.36
N ASN A 63 5.47 12.33 5.14
CA ASN A 63 4.53 11.33 5.64
C ASN A 63 3.34 11.13 4.70
N GLY A 64 3.16 12.02 3.71
CA GLY A 64 2.16 11.91 2.66
C GLY A 64 0.77 12.42 3.03
N SER A 65 0.44 12.38 4.33
CA SER A 65 -0.86 12.75 4.90
C SER A 65 -0.71 13.87 5.93
N ASP A 66 -1.71 14.73 6.01
CA ASP A 66 -1.74 15.85 6.96
C ASP A 66 -2.48 15.49 8.26
N ILE A 67 -3.42 14.54 8.24
CA ILE A 67 -4.33 14.26 9.37
C ILE A 67 -4.40 12.79 9.79
N ALA A 68 -3.85 11.85 9.02
CA ALA A 68 -3.93 10.43 9.35
C ALA A 68 -3.05 10.05 10.53
N ARG A 69 -3.55 9.09 11.32
CA ARG A 69 -2.72 8.36 12.27
C ARG A 69 -1.72 7.51 11.49
N MET A 70 -0.46 7.55 11.92
CA MET A 70 0.64 6.84 11.25
C MET A 70 1.24 5.79 12.19
N LEU A 71 1.45 4.58 11.69
CA LEU A 71 2.35 3.59 12.26
C LEU A 71 3.59 3.50 11.38
N VAL A 72 4.63 4.24 11.74
CA VAL A 72 5.92 4.26 11.03
C VAL A 72 6.86 3.26 11.68
N VAL A 73 7.41 2.33 10.90
CA VAL A 73 8.25 1.25 11.42
C VAL A 73 9.54 1.13 10.62
N ASP A 74 10.67 1.24 11.31
CA ASP A 74 11.94 0.80 10.77
C ASP A 74 11.99 -0.73 10.78
N ILE A 75 12.17 -1.30 9.58
CA ILE A 75 12.24 -2.75 9.35
C ILE A 75 13.67 -3.22 9.10
N GLY A 76 14.67 -2.34 9.25
CA GLY A 76 16.10 -2.67 9.17
C GLY A 76 16.65 -2.84 7.77
N VAL A 77 15.94 -2.38 6.72
CA VAL A 77 16.37 -2.56 5.31
C VAL A 77 16.82 -1.26 4.63
N LYS A 78 16.72 -0.12 5.32
CA LYS A 78 16.94 1.23 4.76
C LYS A 78 18.26 1.39 4.00
N GLU A 79 19.37 0.96 4.60
CA GLU A 79 20.70 1.12 4.00
C GLU A 79 20.87 0.30 2.71
N LYS A 80 20.35 -0.94 2.71
CA LYS A 80 20.41 -1.83 1.54
C LYS A 80 19.58 -1.25 0.38
N TRP A 81 18.40 -0.71 0.70
CA TRP A 81 17.52 -0.06 -0.26
C TRP A 81 18.11 1.24 -0.82
N ALA A 82 18.68 2.09 0.02
CA ALA A 82 19.34 3.33 -0.42
C ALA A 82 20.44 3.06 -1.46
N LYS A 83 21.35 2.11 -1.16
CA LYS A 83 22.44 1.74 -2.08
C LYS A 83 21.95 1.17 -3.42
N SER A 84 20.85 0.41 -3.39
CA SER A 84 20.28 -0.14 -4.62
C SER A 84 19.61 0.95 -5.46
N PHE A 85 18.87 1.87 -4.84
CA PHE A 85 18.18 2.93 -5.57
C PHE A 85 19.14 3.97 -6.16
N GLU A 86 20.26 4.28 -5.50
CA GLU A 86 21.32 5.13 -6.08
C GLU A 86 21.82 4.59 -7.44
N LYS A 87 21.89 3.26 -7.58
CA LYS A 87 22.27 2.61 -8.85
C LYS A 87 21.19 2.79 -9.93
N HIS A 88 19.91 2.86 -9.55
CA HIS A 88 18.77 2.88 -10.48
C HIS A 88 18.31 4.29 -10.86
N ASP A 89 18.50 5.30 -10.01
CA ASP A 89 18.05 6.68 -10.27
C ASP A 89 18.70 7.24 -11.55
N ASP A 90 19.99 6.93 -11.72
CA ASP A 90 20.77 7.25 -12.91
C ASP A 90 20.27 6.57 -14.18
N MET A 91 19.57 5.44 -14.08
CA MET A 91 19.04 4.67 -15.21
C MET A 91 17.69 5.22 -15.69
N MET A 92 16.81 5.61 -14.77
CA MET A 92 15.45 6.07 -15.06
C MET A 92 15.43 7.36 -15.90
N PHE A 93 16.31 8.31 -15.59
CA PHE A 93 16.37 9.59 -16.30
C PHE A 93 17.22 9.56 -17.59
N LYS A 94 17.96 8.48 -17.84
CA LYS A 94 18.74 8.29 -19.08
C LYS A 94 17.96 7.56 -20.18
N GLY A 95 16.67 7.32 -19.99
CA GLY A 95 15.81 6.64 -20.97
C GLY A 95 16.18 5.17 -21.18
N SER A 96 16.91 4.58 -20.24
CA SER A 96 17.28 3.16 -20.28
C SER A 96 16.16 2.33 -19.66
N SER A 97 15.72 1.29 -20.35
CA SER A 97 14.79 0.31 -19.75
C SER A 97 15.50 -0.48 -18.65
N MET A 98 14.77 -0.78 -17.58
CA MET A 98 15.25 -1.71 -16.55
C MET A 98 15.50 -3.08 -17.19
N SER A 99 16.67 -3.68 -16.94
CA SER A 99 16.94 -5.04 -17.43
C SER A 99 16.11 -6.06 -16.65
N VAL A 100 15.93 -7.26 -17.20
CA VAL A 100 15.28 -8.37 -16.48
C VAL A 100 16.02 -8.68 -15.17
N LEU A 101 17.35 -8.56 -15.15
CA LEU A 101 18.15 -8.79 -13.94
C LEU A 101 17.91 -7.71 -12.89
N ASP A 102 17.86 -6.44 -13.29
CA ASP A 102 17.58 -5.33 -12.36
C ASP A 102 16.16 -5.46 -11.78
N PHE A 103 15.18 -5.88 -12.60
CA PHE A 103 13.82 -6.15 -12.14
C PHE A 103 13.76 -7.31 -11.14
N LEU A 104 14.47 -8.41 -11.41
CA LEU A 104 14.55 -9.54 -10.48
C LEU A 104 15.23 -9.14 -9.16
N ASP A 105 16.24 -8.29 -9.19
CA ASP A 105 16.89 -7.81 -7.98
C ASP A 105 15.98 -6.86 -7.18
N PHE A 106 15.21 -6.00 -7.85
CA PHE A 106 14.15 -5.21 -7.21
C PHE A 106 13.10 -6.12 -6.54
N GLN A 107 12.65 -7.18 -7.21
CA GLN A 107 11.70 -8.14 -6.65
C GLN A 107 12.27 -8.90 -5.43
N LYS A 108 13.54 -9.31 -5.44
CA LYS A 108 14.15 -9.95 -4.27
C LYS A 108 14.19 -9.00 -3.08
N MET A 109 14.49 -7.72 -3.31
CA MET A 109 14.52 -6.72 -2.25
C MET A 109 13.14 -6.46 -1.65
N THR A 110 12.08 -6.42 -2.46
CA THR A 110 10.70 -6.28 -1.94
C THR A 110 10.29 -7.50 -1.12
N VAL A 111 10.66 -8.71 -1.54
CA VAL A 111 10.42 -9.95 -0.76
C VAL A 111 11.14 -9.92 0.59
N GLU A 112 12.43 -9.55 0.62
CA GLU A 112 13.18 -9.43 1.88
C GLU A 112 12.59 -8.36 2.82
N ALA A 113 12.19 -7.21 2.27
CA ALA A 113 11.52 -6.16 3.05
C ALA A 113 10.17 -6.64 3.59
N CYS A 114 9.44 -7.45 2.83
CA CYS A 114 8.20 -8.05 3.29
C CYS A 114 8.42 -9.04 4.43
N ASP A 115 9.42 -9.93 4.30
CA ASP A 115 9.77 -10.90 5.33
C ASP A 115 10.21 -10.20 6.63
N ALA A 116 10.98 -9.12 6.52
CA ALA A 116 11.36 -8.29 7.67
C ALA A 116 10.15 -7.69 8.41
N GLN A 117 9.11 -7.26 7.67
CA GLN A 117 7.86 -6.79 8.26
C GLN A 117 7.07 -7.91 8.94
N LEU A 118 6.84 -9.03 8.25
CA LEU A 118 6.01 -10.12 8.75
C LEU A 118 6.63 -10.81 9.98
N LYS A 119 7.96 -10.78 10.12
CA LYS A 119 8.67 -11.27 11.31
C LYS A 119 8.51 -10.38 12.55
N ARG A 120 8.07 -9.12 12.40
CA ARG A 120 7.84 -8.18 13.51
C ARG A 120 6.49 -8.47 14.17
N LYS A 121 6.47 -9.51 15.01
CA LYS A 121 5.27 -9.91 15.76
C LYS A 121 4.68 -8.77 16.58
N ASP A 122 5.52 -7.94 17.18
CA ASP A 122 5.11 -6.75 17.92
C ASP A 122 4.24 -5.80 17.06
N ILE A 123 4.61 -5.60 15.80
CA ILE A 123 3.86 -4.75 14.86
C ILE A 123 2.63 -5.48 14.31
N MET A 124 2.77 -6.76 13.96
CA MET A 124 1.66 -7.56 13.45
C MET A 124 0.55 -7.72 14.50
N ASP A 125 0.91 -7.83 15.78
CA ASP A 125 -0.07 -7.92 16.88
C ASP A 125 -0.81 -6.59 17.09
N ILE A 126 -0.12 -5.45 16.97
CA ILE A 126 -0.76 -4.11 16.97
C ILE A 126 -1.76 -4.02 15.82
N LEU A 127 -1.31 -4.29 14.59
CA LEU A 127 -2.15 -4.19 13.39
C LEU A 127 -3.33 -5.16 13.43
N ARG A 128 -3.15 -6.37 13.96
CA ARG A 128 -4.22 -7.36 14.11
C ARG A 128 -5.25 -6.96 15.16
N ALA A 129 -4.80 -6.34 16.26
CA ALA A 129 -5.69 -5.88 17.34
C ALA A 129 -6.64 -4.76 16.88
N GLU A 130 -6.27 -4.00 15.86
CA GLU A 130 -7.08 -2.92 15.30
C GLU A 130 -8.37 -3.44 14.64
N LYS A 131 -8.38 -4.66 14.09
CA LYS A 131 -9.51 -5.30 13.39
C LYS A 131 -10.08 -4.44 12.24
N PHE A 132 -9.26 -4.22 11.22
CA PHE A 132 -9.65 -3.45 10.04
C PHE A 132 -10.76 -4.14 9.23
N ASP A 133 -11.69 -3.34 8.73
CA ASP A 133 -12.76 -3.78 7.82
C ASP A 133 -12.28 -3.80 6.36
N LEU A 134 -11.31 -2.95 6.03
CA LEU A 134 -10.80 -2.73 4.68
C LEU A 134 -9.31 -2.43 4.72
N ALA A 135 -8.57 -2.96 3.76
CA ALA A 135 -7.20 -2.54 3.50
C ALA A 135 -7.02 -1.94 2.12
N ILE A 136 -6.18 -0.94 2.00
CA ILE A 136 -5.83 -0.27 0.75
C ILE A 136 -4.32 -0.34 0.59
N SER A 137 -3.86 -0.70 -0.60
CA SER A 137 -2.45 -0.61 -0.97
C SER A 137 -2.30 -0.09 -2.39
N GLU A 138 -1.08 0.30 -2.74
CA GLU A 138 -0.72 0.55 -4.12
C GLU A 138 -0.06 -0.66 -4.80
N THR A 139 -0.19 -0.72 -6.12
CA THR A 139 0.41 -1.76 -6.96
C THR A 139 1.88 -1.43 -7.25
N MET A 140 2.76 -1.47 -6.25
CA MET A 140 4.21 -1.35 -6.47
C MET A 140 4.97 -2.63 -6.15
N GLU A 141 4.45 -3.37 -5.18
CA GLU A 141 5.06 -4.59 -4.67
C GLU A 141 3.96 -5.48 -4.06
N PHE A 142 4.28 -6.75 -3.78
CA PHE A 142 3.26 -7.77 -3.47
C PHE A 142 3.06 -8.06 -1.98
N CYS A 143 3.82 -7.43 -1.09
CA CYS A 143 3.75 -7.67 0.35
C CYS A 143 2.37 -7.34 0.92
N SER A 144 1.70 -6.31 0.40
CA SER A 144 0.36 -5.91 0.84
C SER A 144 -0.62 -7.08 0.81
N TYR A 145 -0.62 -7.90 -0.24
CA TYR A 145 -1.49 -9.07 -0.34
C TYR A 145 -1.24 -10.09 0.79
N GLY A 146 0.03 -10.41 1.03
CA GLY A 146 0.43 -11.34 2.09
C GLY A 146 0.14 -10.79 3.49
N LEU A 147 0.41 -9.50 3.70
CA LEU A 147 0.15 -8.78 4.94
C LEU A 147 -1.35 -8.76 5.26
N PHE A 148 -2.21 -8.39 4.31
CA PHE A 148 -3.66 -8.30 4.53
C PHE A 148 -4.26 -9.66 4.86
N HIS A 149 -3.79 -10.71 4.18
CA HIS A 149 -4.15 -12.09 4.51
C HIS A 149 -3.68 -12.47 5.92
N HIS A 150 -2.43 -12.16 6.29
CA HIS A 150 -1.88 -12.44 7.62
C HIS A 150 -2.61 -11.71 8.77
N LEU A 151 -3.19 -10.55 8.47
CA LEU A 151 -3.99 -9.75 9.40
C LEU A 151 -5.48 -10.15 9.43
N ASN A 152 -5.91 -11.10 8.58
CA ASN A 152 -7.31 -11.52 8.40
C ASN A 152 -8.25 -10.35 8.05
N ILE A 153 -7.82 -9.44 7.19
CA ILE A 153 -8.65 -8.31 6.74
C ILE A 153 -9.61 -8.81 5.64
N PRO A 154 -10.93 -8.61 5.76
CA PRO A 154 -11.92 -9.28 4.91
C PRO A 154 -11.97 -8.75 3.48
N SER A 155 -11.62 -7.48 3.27
CA SER A 155 -11.65 -6.83 1.95
C SER A 155 -10.38 -6.02 1.71
N ASN A 156 -9.92 -5.98 0.47
CA ASN A 156 -8.82 -5.10 0.07
C ASN A 156 -9.08 -4.40 -1.27
N ILE A 157 -8.47 -3.23 -1.44
CA ILE A 157 -8.42 -2.45 -2.68
C ILE A 157 -6.96 -2.24 -3.03
N VAL A 158 -6.62 -2.42 -4.30
CA VAL A 158 -5.29 -2.14 -4.81
C VAL A 158 -5.37 -1.05 -5.86
N LEU A 159 -4.55 -0.02 -5.68
CA LEU A 159 -4.55 1.20 -6.48
C LEU A 159 -3.29 1.29 -7.32
N SER A 160 -3.38 1.72 -8.57
CA SER A 160 -2.19 1.97 -9.38
C SER A 160 -1.98 3.48 -9.52
N PRO A 161 -0.83 4.03 -9.06
CA PRO A 161 -0.51 5.44 -9.26
C PRO A 161 -0.03 5.76 -10.68
N GLY A 162 0.22 4.73 -11.51
CA GLY A 162 0.66 4.85 -12.90
C GLY A 162 -0.13 3.94 -13.84
N PRO A 163 0.37 3.70 -15.06
CA PRO A 163 -0.20 2.70 -15.95
C PRO A 163 -0.22 1.31 -15.30
N LEU A 164 -1.24 0.53 -15.61
CA LEU A 164 -1.33 -0.86 -15.18
C LEU A 164 -0.12 -1.63 -15.74
N MET A 165 0.72 -2.18 -14.86
CA MET A 165 1.89 -2.97 -15.29
C MET A 165 1.45 -4.33 -15.83
N ASP A 166 2.16 -4.87 -16.82
CA ASP A 166 1.79 -6.13 -17.50
C ASP A 166 1.56 -7.30 -16.55
N TYR A 167 2.39 -7.43 -15.50
CA TYR A 167 2.22 -8.49 -14.51
C TYR A 167 0.92 -8.35 -13.71
N MET A 168 0.44 -7.12 -13.49
CA MET A 168 -0.83 -6.87 -12.80
C MET A 168 -1.99 -7.18 -13.75
N ALA A 169 -1.85 -6.79 -15.02
CA ALA A 169 -2.84 -7.11 -16.04
C ALA A 169 -3.05 -8.63 -16.11
N ASP A 170 -1.97 -9.40 -16.14
CA ASP A 170 -2.00 -10.86 -16.11
C ASP A 170 -2.62 -11.40 -14.82
N ALA A 171 -2.17 -10.95 -13.64
CA ALA A 171 -2.66 -11.43 -12.35
C ALA A 171 -4.16 -11.17 -12.11
N PHE A 172 -4.68 -10.05 -12.62
CA PHE A 172 -6.09 -9.69 -12.51
C PHE A 172 -6.94 -10.16 -13.71
N GLY A 173 -6.32 -10.80 -14.72
CA GLY A 173 -7.01 -11.27 -15.92
C GLY A 173 -7.50 -10.14 -16.84
N PHE A 174 -6.85 -8.97 -16.79
CA PHE A 174 -7.13 -7.91 -17.74
C PHE A 174 -6.61 -8.30 -19.12
N PRO A 175 -7.39 -8.09 -20.19
CA PRO A 175 -6.92 -8.35 -21.53
C PRO A 175 -5.75 -7.41 -21.84
N ALA A 176 -4.62 -7.98 -22.27
CA ALA A 176 -3.52 -7.18 -22.79
C ALA A 176 -4.08 -6.32 -23.93
N ALA A 177 -3.95 -4.99 -23.81
CA ALA A 177 -4.39 -4.12 -24.88
C ALA A 177 -3.62 -4.49 -26.15
N ALA A 178 -4.32 -4.76 -27.25
CA ALA A 178 -3.70 -5.15 -28.51
C ALA A 178 -2.68 -4.09 -29.03
N SER A 179 -2.78 -2.84 -28.55
CA SER A 179 -1.82 -1.77 -28.80
C SER A 179 -0.49 -1.90 -28.03
N HIS A 180 -0.38 -2.81 -27.07
CA HIS A 180 0.77 -3.01 -26.18
C HIS A 180 1.54 -4.31 -26.49
N VAL A 181 1.02 -5.15 -27.40
CA VAL A 181 1.66 -6.38 -27.86
C VAL A 181 2.10 -6.16 -29.32
N PRO A 182 3.40 -5.92 -29.59
CA PRO A 182 3.91 -5.75 -30.95
C PRO A 182 3.83 -7.03 -31.79
#